data_AF-A0A1G3A7H8-F1
#
_entry.id   AF-A0A1G3A7H8-F1
#
_cell.length_a   1.000
_cell.length_b   1.000
_cell.length_c   1.000
_cell.angle_alpha   90.00
_cell.angle_beta   90.00
_cell.angle_gamma   90.00
#
_symmetry.space_group_name_H-M   'P 1'
#
loop_
_entity.id
_entity.type
_entity.pdbx_description
1 polymer ?
#
loop_
_entity_poly.entity_id
_entity_poly.type
_entity_poly.pdbx_seq_one_letter_code
_entity_poly.pdbx_strand_id
1 'polypeptide(L)'
;MRLAVDKDNILEDVVASYETRIQSMEGFFQAAGHLFQDFQDSLFNTRAERIQINDQLRENLARNGSLRKKDFDRMMGVISSHLDHGEKEVRQLSQQYLDEQTRLVQQLKEGLSEFKDALIAGQGEKVQDLQTLIRSILSQQDQNKNEVASKLKELQHGQQQTSKMLRDLLAKGEELRIRDFKAMLAEFKRQRAERIAGQERRRRQVKDMLSEFKAKRTETEQDKSVEQQEGQKSNDLSL
;
A
#
# COMPACT_ATOMS: atom_id res chain seq x y z
N MET A 1 -28.13 8.51 44.55
CA MET A 1 -26.66 8.55 44.73
C MET A 1 -25.95 7.31 44.20
N ARG A 2 -26.34 6.06 44.53
CA ARG A 2 -25.70 4.82 44.00
C ARG A 2 -25.68 4.68 42.46
N LEU A 3 -26.75 5.09 41.76
CA LEU A 3 -26.86 4.96 40.29
C LEU A 3 -25.98 5.93 39.48
N ALA A 4 -25.49 7.02 40.08
CA ALA A 4 -24.61 7.97 39.40
C ALA A 4 -23.15 7.48 39.42
N VAL A 5 -22.71 6.98 40.58
CA VAL A 5 -21.38 6.39 40.77
C VAL A 5 -21.12 5.19 39.85
N ASP A 6 -22.13 4.36 39.59
CA ASP A 6 -22.02 3.24 38.64
C ASP A 6 -21.81 3.69 37.19
N LYS A 7 -22.43 4.81 36.78
CA LYS A 7 -22.30 5.31 35.39
C LYS A 7 -20.94 5.95 35.15
N ASP A 8 -20.44 6.69 36.12
CA ASP A 8 -19.13 7.33 36.03
C ASP A 8 -18.00 6.29 35.98
N ASN A 9 -18.10 5.22 36.80
CA ASN A 9 -17.15 4.10 36.76
C ASN A 9 -17.16 3.37 35.39
N ILE A 10 -18.33 3.09 34.82
CA ILE A 10 -18.43 2.45 33.49
C ILE A 10 -17.79 3.32 32.40
N LEU A 11 -17.92 4.64 32.51
CA LEU A 11 -17.41 5.57 31.52
C LEU A 11 -15.88 5.67 31.58
N GLU A 12 -15.33 5.74 32.79
CA GLU A 12 -13.88 5.69 33.03
C GLU A 12 -13.27 4.38 32.52
N ASP A 13 -13.92 3.24 32.79
CA ASP A 13 -13.48 1.92 32.29
C ASP A 13 -13.46 1.87 30.75
N VAL A 14 -14.47 2.44 30.10
CA VAL A 14 -14.53 2.52 28.63
C VAL A 14 -13.39 3.37 28.08
N VAL A 15 -13.17 4.57 28.63
CA VAL A 15 -12.08 5.46 28.21
C VAL A 15 -10.72 4.79 28.41
N ALA A 16 -10.47 4.20 29.58
CA ALA A 16 -9.23 3.48 29.88
C ALA A 16 -8.98 2.30 28.93
N SER A 17 -10.04 1.57 28.55
CA SER A 17 -9.95 0.51 27.54
C SER A 17 -9.53 1.06 26.17
N TYR A 18 -10.05 2.21 25.74
CA TYR A 18 -9.61 2.83 24.48
C TYR A 18 -8.18 3.35 24.54
N GLU A 19 -7.79 4.00 25.64
CA GLU A 19 -6.40 4.45 25.86
C GLU A 19 -5.41 3.27 25.77
N THR A 20 -5.74 2.15 26.42
CA THR A 20 -4.94 0.92 26.39
C THR A 20 -4.80 0.35 24.98
N ARG A 21 -5.90 0.34 24.20
CA ARG A 21 -5.87 -0.12 22.81
C ARG A 21 -5.03 0.80 21.93
N ILE A 22 -5.13 2.12 22.10
CA ILE A 22 -4.34 3.10 21.35
C ILE A 22 -2.85 2.93 21.67
N GLN A 23 -2.48 2.75 22.95
CA GLN A 23 -1.08 2.44 23.33
C GLN A 23 -0.60 1.12 22.70
N SER A 24 -1.46 0.10 22.66
CA SER A 24 -1.12 -1.18 22.02
C SER A 24 -0.86 -1.03 20.52
N MET A 25 -1.54 -0.08 19.84
CA MET A 25 -1.28 0.22 18.43
C MET A 25 0.12 0.81 18.20
N GLU A 26 0.63 1.64 19.12
CA GLU A 26 2.00 2.16 19.02
C GLU A 26 3.03 1.03 19.05
N GLY A 27 2.86 0.07 19.97
CA GLY A 27 3.70 -1.13 20.03
C GLY A 27 3.63 -1.95 18.74
N PHE A 28 2.44 -2.08 18.13
CA PHE A 28 2.28 -2.75 16.84
C PHE A 28 3.01 -2.01 15.71
N PHE A 29 2.93 -0.68 15.64
CA PHE A 29 3.60 0.09 14.59
C PHE A 29 5.11 0.10 14.74
N GLN A 30 5.63 0.09 15.97
CA GLN A 30 7.06 -0.12 16.22
C GLN A 30 7.52 -1.49 15.73
N ALA A 31 6.77 -2.55 16.04
CA ALA A 31 7.05 -3.89 15.54
C ALA A 31 6.98 -3.97 14.01
N ALA A 32 5.99 -3.31 13.38
CA ALA A 32 5.91 -3.18 11.93
C ALA A 32 7.11 -2.44 11.34
N GLY A 33 7.58 -1.37 12.00
CA GLY A 33 8.81 -0.66 11.64
C GLY A 33 10.03 -1.58 11.62
N HIS A 34 10.20 -2.40 12.65
CA HIS A 34 11.25 -3.42 12.69
C HIS A 34 11.12 -4.45 11.55
N LEU A 35 9.92 -4.95 11.29
CA LEU A 35 9.67 -5.86 10.16
C LEU A 35 10.03 -5.23 8.81
N PHE A 36 9.74 -3.94 8.61
CA PHE A 36 10.14 -3.24 7.40
C PHE A 36 11.67 -3.08 7.30
N GLN A 37 12.35 -2.89 8.42
CA GLN A 37 13.81 -2.86 8.46
C GLN A 37 14.41 -4.22 8.10
N ASP A 38 13.91 -5.30 8.71
CA ASP A 38 14.33 -6.67 8.40
C ASP A 38 14.07 -7.02 6.93
N PHE A 39 12.94 -6.58 6.38
CA PHE A 39 12.64 -6.73 4.96
C PHE A 39 13.67 -5.98 4.11
N GLN A 40 14.01 -4.74 4.45
CA GLN A 40 15.06 -3.98 3.75
C GLN A 40 16.41 -4.71 3.79
N ASP A 41 16.77 -5.30 4.93
CA ASP A 41 17.99 -6.08 5.09
C ASP A 41 17.96 -7.36 4.22
N SER A 42 16.79 -7.99 4.10
CA SER A 42 16.61 -9.13 3.17
C SER A 42 16.81 -8.74 1.69
N LEU A 43 16.44 -7.51 1.32
CA LEU A 43 16.70 -6.97 -0.03
C LEU A 43 18.20 -6.79 -0.26
N PHE A 44 18.96 -6.39 0.76
CA PHE A 44 20.43 -6.30 0.67
C PHE A 44 21.07 -7.68 0.42
N ASN A 45 20.62 -8.73 1.11
CA ASN A 45 21.11 -10.09 0.87
C ASN A 45 20.80 -10.55 -0.56
N THR A 46 19.57 -10.32 -1.01
CA THR A 46 19.16 -10.64 -2.39
C THR A 46 19.98 -9.85 -3.42
N ARG A 47 20.34 -8.59 -3.10
CA ARG A 47 21.22 -7.77 -3.94
C ARG A 47 22.63 -8.33 -4.03
N ALA A 48 23.20 -8.81 -2.92
CA ALA A 48 24.52 -9.43 -2.89
C ALA A 48 24.57 -10.68 -3.79
N GLU A 49 23.58 -11.57 -3.68
CA GLU A 49 23.47 -12.74 -4.55
C GLU A 49 23.38 -12.35 -6.04
N ARG A 50 22.58 -11.33 -6.37
CA ARG A 50 22.47 -10.84 -7.76
C ARG A 50 23.80 -10.29 -8.28
N ILE A 51 24.55 -9.55 -7.45
CA ILE A 51 25.87 -9.03 -7.83
C ILE A 51 26.81 -10.20 -8.16
N GLN A 52 26.85 -11.22 -7.30
CA GLN A 52 27.66 -12.41 -7.52
C GLN A 52 27.30 -13.14 -8.83
N ILE A 53 26.01 -13.36 -9.09
CA ILE A 53 25.55 -13.99 -10.34
C ILE A 53 25.92 -13.13 -11.55
N ASN A 54 25.75 -11.81 -11.45
CA ASN A 54 26.09 -10.89 -12.54
C ASN A 54 27.59 -10.90 -12.84
N ASP A 55 28.45 -10.95 -11.82
CA ASP A 55 29.89 -11.03 -12.00
C ASP A 55 30.29 -12.33 -12.71
N GLN A 56 29.72 -13.47 -12.31
CA GLN A 56 29.95 -14.75 -12.98
C GLN A 56 29.47 -14.74 -14.44
N LEU A 57 28.27 -14.20 -14.72
CA LEU A 57 27.76 -14.06 -16.08
C LEU A 57 28.67 -13.16 -16.93
N ARG A 58 29.14 -12.05 -16.35
CA ARG A 58 30.06 -11.11 -17.00
C ARG A 58 31.37 -11.79 -17.36
N GLU A 59 31.93 -12.58 -16.45
CA GLU A 59 33.16 -13.33 -16.67
C GLU A 59 33.00 -14.42 -17.72
N ASN A 60 31.94 -15.23 -17.65
CA ASN A 60 31.67 -16.29 -18.61
C ASN A 60 31.53 -15.74 -20.04
N LEU A 61 30.73 -14.68 -20.21
CA LEU A 61 30.55 -14.04 -21.52
C LEU A 61 31.84 -13.39 -22.06
N ALA A 62 32.66 -12.81 -21.18
CA ALA A 62 33.95 -12.24 -21.58
C ALA A 62 34.97 -13.32 -21.95
N ARG A 63 35.07 -14.39 -21.15
CA ARG A 63 35.96 -15.54 -21.37
C ARG A 63 35.62 -16.26 -22.67
N ASN A 64 34.34 -16.40 -22.98
CA ASN A 64 33.86 -16.99 -24.23
C ASN A 64 34.02 -16.05 -25.45
N GLY A 65 34.67 -14.89 -25.30
CA GLY A 65 34.81 -13.89 -26.35
C GLY A 65 33.47 -13.33 -26.87
N SER A 66 32.38 -13.59 -26.15
CA SER A 66 31.01 -13.35 -26.63
C SER A 66 30.52 -11.92 -26.34
N LEU A 67 31.02 -11.28 -25.29
CA LEU A 67 30.64 -9.91 -24.93
C LEU A 67 31.73 -9.22 -24.10
N ARG A 68 32.05 -7.97 -24.44
CA ARG A 68 32.98 -7.17 -23.62
C ARG A 68 32.31 -6.79 -22.30
N LYS A 69 33.09 -6.77 -21.20
CA LYS A 69 32.59 -6.41 -19.86
C LYS A 69 31.80 -5.09 -19.85
N LYS A 70 32.31 -4.05 -20.52
CA LYS A 70 31.64 -2.73 -20.63
C LYS A 70 30.27 -2.81 -21.33
N ASP A 71 30.15 -3.63 -22.37
CA ASP A 71 28.87 -3.81 -23.08
C ASP A 71 27.88 -4.58 -22.21
N PHE A 72 28.35 -5.58 -21.46
CA PHE A 72 27.56 -6.28 -20.45
C PHE A 72 27.03 -5.32 -19.38
N ASP A 73 27.91 -4.51 -18.77
CA ASP A 73 27.53 -3.57 -17.70
C ASP A 73 26.47 -2.58 -18.19
N ARG A 74 26.63 -2.06 -19.41
CA ARG A 74 25.63 -1.17 -20.04
C ARG A 74 24.28 -1.87 -20.22
N MET A 75 24.28 -3.13 -20.64
CA MET A 75 23.05 -3.91 -20.85
C MET A 75 22.36 -4.26 -19.54
N MET A 76 23.14 -4.67 -18.52
CA MET A 76 22.63 -4.95 -17.17
C MET A 76 22.12 -3.71 -16.45
N GLY A 77 22.65 -2.52 -16.77
CA GLY A 77 22.19 -1.26 -16.18
C GLY A 77 20.67 -1.04 -16.29
N VAL A 78 20.01 -1.60 -17.32
CA VAL A 78 18.54 -1.53 -17.46
C VAL A 78 17.82 -2.35 -16.38
N ILE A 79 18.35 -3.52 -16.03
CA ILE A 79 17.79 -4.35 -14.95
C ILE A 79 18.08 -3.71 -13.60
N SER A 80 19.34 -3.35 -13.35
CA SER A 80 19.76 -2.76 -12.07
C SER A 80 19.00 -1.48 -11.75
N SER A 81 18.88 -0.55 -12.71
CA SER A 81 18.13 0.68 -12.51
C SER A 81 16.64 0.45 -12.20
N HIS A 82 16.02 -0.56 -12.83
CA HIS A 82 14.62 -0.89 -12.55
C HIS A 82 14.44 -1.45 -11.13
N LEU A 83 15.32 -2.35 -10.71
CA LEU A 83 15.27 -2.93 -9.37
C LEU A 83 15.56 -1.86 -8.30
N ASP A 84 16.61 -1.06 -8.48
CA ASP A 84 16.96 0.03 -7.56
C ASP A 84 15.82 1.05 -7.42
N HIS A 85 15.14 1.38 -8.54
CA HIS A 85 13.99 2.28 -8.51
C HIS A 85 12.82 1.67 -7.73
N GLY A 86 12.50 0.39 -7.95
CA GLY A 86 11.44 -0.31 -7.22
C GLY A 86 11.73 -0.45 -5.73
N GLU A 87 12.97 -0.77 -5.36
CA GLU A 87 13.42 -0.82 -3.96
C GLU A 87 13.29 0.55 -3.28
N LYS A 88 13.67 1.63 -3.97
CA LYS A 88 13.53 3.00 -3.45
C LYS A 88 12.06 3.42 -3.29
N GLU A 89 11.21 3.10 -4.26
CA GLU A 89 9.76 3.39 -4.21
C GLU A 89 9.11 2.71 -3.01
N VAL A 90 9.35 1.40 -2.83
CA VAL A 90 8.81 0.64 -1.70
C VAL A 90 9.32 1.16 -0.36
N ARG A 91 10.61 1.53 -0.27
CA ARG A 91 11.17 2.13 0.95
C ARG A 91 10.45 3.43 1.30
N GLN A 92 10.27 4.30 0.30
CA GLN A 92 9.57 5.57 0.50
C GLN A 92 8.12 5.37 0.93
N LEU A 93 7.38 4.47 0.27
CA LEU A 93 5.99 4.16 0.62
C LEU A 93 5.86 3.55 2.02
N SER A 94 6.80 2.68 2.41
CA SER A 94 6.80 2.07 3.74
C SER A 94 7.06 3.12 4.84
N GLN A 95 8.00 4.05 4.60
CA GLN A 95 8.24 5.14 5.53
C GLN A 95 7.02 6.06 5.65
N GLN A 96 6.45 6.48 4.51
CA GLN A 96 5.24 7.30 4.49
C GLN A 96 4.08 6.62 5.22
N TYR A 97 3.93 5.30 5.08
CA TYR A 97 2.93 4.54 5.81
C TYR A 97 3.15 4.62 7.32
N LEU A 98 4.37 4.40 7.82
CA LEU A 98 4.67 4.45 9.25
C LEU A 98 4.50 5.85 9.84
N ASP A 99 4.95 6.87 9.12
CA ASP A 99 4.77 8.27 9.52
C ASP A 99 3.28 8.60 9.63
N GLU A 100 2.49 8.15 8.65
CA GLU A 100 1.04 8.32 8.63
C GLU A 100 0.36 7.54 9.76
N GLN A 101 0.77 6.29 10.05
CA GLN A 101 0.23 5.54 11.18
C GLN A 101 0.48 6.27 12.51
N THR A 102 1.67 6.82 12.68
CA THR A 102 2.03 7.63 13.87
C THR A 102 1.12 8.85 13.98
N ARG A 103 0.89 9.54 12.87
CA ARG A 103 -0.02 10.69 12.80
C ARG A 103 -1.46 10.32 13.16
N LEU A 104 -1.98 9.20 12.64
CA LEU A 104 -3.34 8.73 12.91
C LEU A 104 -3.54 8.32 14.38
N VAL A 105 -2.53 7.70 15.00
CA VAL A 105 -2.55 7.42 16.44
C VAL A 105 -2.61 8.71 17.26
N GLN A 106 -1.82 9.71 16.88
CA GLN A 106 -1.85 11.01 17.56
C GLN A 106 -3.22 11.68 17.45
N GLN A 107 -3.85 11.63 16.27
CA GLN A 107 -5.23 12.12 16.08
C GLN A 107 -6.26 11.36 16.95
N LEU A 108 -6.10 10.04 17.12
CA LEU A 108 -6.96 9.26 18.01
C LEU A 108 -6.77 9.66 19.49
N LYS A 109 -5.53 9.91 19.93
CA LYS A 109 -5.24 10.37 21.30
C LYS A 109 -5.88 11.73 21.57
N GLU A 110 -5.71 12.67 20.66
CA GLU A 110 -6.30 14.01 20.74
C GLU A 110 -7.83 13.94 20.75
N GLY A 111 -8.42 13.21 19.80
CA GLY A 111 -9.88 13.04 19.75
C GLY A 111 -10.46 12.34 20.97
N LEU A 112 -9.73 11.39 21.58
CA LEU A 112 -10.17 10.75 22.83
C LEU A 112 -10.09 11.71 24.02
N SER A 113 -9.05 12.56 24.08
CA SER A 113 -8.94 13.60 25.11
C SER A 113 -10.08 14.61 25.00
N GLU A 114 -10.35 15.11 23.79
CA GLU A 114 -11.47 16.04 23.55
C GLU A 114 -12.82 15.40 23.89
N PHE A 115 -12.99 14.12 23.57
CA PHE A 115 -14.19 13.37 23.94
C PHE A 115 -14.37 13.25 25.45
N LYS A 116 -13.29 13.00 26.19
CA LYS A 116 -13.31 12.96 27.65
C LYS A 116 -13.72 14.31 28.25
N ASP A 117 -13.15 15.40 27.75
CA ASP A 117 -13.50 16.76 28.19
C ASP A 117 -14.96 17.10 27.86
N ALA A 118 -15.42 16.72 26.66
CA ALA A 118 -16.80 16.92 26.22
C ALA A 118 -17.81 16.12 27.06
N LEU A 119 -17.46 14.90 27.48
CA LEU A 119 -18.28 14.09 28.37
C LEU A 119 -18.44 14.75 29.75
N ILE A 120 -17.35 15.27 30.33
CA ILE A 120 -17.38 16.04 31.59
C ILE A 120 -18.27 17.27 31.44
N ALA A 121 -18.23 17.92 30.27
CA ALA A 121 -19.05 19.08 29.94
C ALA A 121 -20.50 18.75 29.50
N GLY A 122 -20.88 17.47 29.39
CA GLY A 122 -22.22 17.02 28.98
C GLY A 122 -22.54 17.20 27.48
N GLN A 123 -21.54 17.37 26.62
CA GLN A 123 -21.70 17.65 25.18
C GLN A 123 -21.79 16.37 24.34
N GLY A 124 -22.97 15.74 24.33
CA GLY A 124 -23.21 14.45 23.63
C GLY A 124 -22.99 14.46 22.11
N GLU A 125 -23.03 15.62 21.45
CA GLU A 125 -22.76 15.77 20.01
C GLU A 125 -21.32 15.38 19.63
N LYS A 126 -20.36 15.55 20.56
CA LYS A 126 -18.94 15.20 20.36
C LYS A 126 -18.69 13.69 20.22
N VAL A 127 -19.64 12.85 20.62
CA VAL A 127 -19.59 11.40 20.39
C VAL A 127 -19.62 11.10 18.88
N GLN A 128 -20.44 11.83 18.10
CA GLN A 128 -20.57 11.61 16.66
C GLN A 128 -19.31 12.07 15.90
N ASP A 129 -18.69 13.16 16.36
CA ASP A 129 -17.42 13.65 15.82
C ASP A 129 -16.32 12.59 15.97
N LEU A 130 -16.15 12.02 17.17
CA LEU A 130 -15.18 10.96 17.42
C LEU A 130 -15.46 9.70 16.60
N GLN A 131 -16.72 9.28 16.47
CA GLN A 131 -17.09 8.14 15.62
C GLN A 131 -16.75 8.37 14.15
N THR A 132 -16.97 9.60 13.65
CA THR A 132 -16.65 9.97 12.27
C THR A 132 -15.14 9.98 12.04
N LEU A 133 -14.38 10.52 12.99
CA LEU A 133 -12.92 10.47 13.00
C LEU A 133 -12.41 9.03 12.94
N ILE A 134 -12.88 8.14 13.82
CA ILE A 134 -12.47 6.74 13.86
C ILE A 134 -12.75 6.04 12.52
N ARG A 135 -13.94 6.23 11.92
CA ARG A 135 -14.27 5.63 10.62
C ARG A 135 -13.35 6.13 9.51
N SER A 136 -13.05 7.43 9.50
CA SER A 136 -12.11 8.03 8.54
C SER A 136 -10.71 7.42 8.67
N ILE A 137 -10.21 7.32 9.91
CA ILE A 137 -8.90 6.74 10.20
C ILE A 137 -8.83 5.27 9.75
N LEU A 138 -9.84 4.45 10.07
CA LEU A 138 -9.86 3.05 9.67
C LEU A 138 -9.86 2.88 8.15
N SER A 139 -10.66 3.69 7.44
CA SER A 139 -10.68 3.67 5.97
C SER A 139 -9.32 4.05 5.38
N GLN A 140 -8.65 5.05 5.95
CA GLN A 140 -7.33 5.48 5.49
C GLN A 140 -6.26 4.42 5.77
N GLN A 141 -6.31 3.77 6.94
CA GLN A 141 -5.40 2.68 7.29
C GLN A 141 -5.51 1.51 6.31
N ASP A 142 -6.74 1.08 6.00
CA ASP A 142 -6.96 -0.03 5.07
C ASP A 142 -6.49 0.32 3.66
N GLN A 143 -6.74 1.54 3.19
CA GLN A 143 -6.25 1.99 1.89
C GLN A 143 -4.72 1.95 1.83
N ASN A 144 -4.04 2.55 2.80
CA ASN A 144 -2.59 2.66 2.79
C ASN A 144 -1.93 1.28 2.96
N LYS A 145 -2.50 0.42 3.82
CA LYS A 145 -2.05 -0.97 3.99
C LYS A 145 -2.11 -1.73 2.67
N ASN A 146 -3.22 -1.63 1.95
CA ASN A 146 -3.41 -2.33 0.68
C ASN A 146 -2.43 -1.84 -0.39
N GLU A 147 -2.15 -0.53 -0.43
CA GLU A 147 -1.18 0.05 -1.35
C GLU A 147 0.25 -0.48 -1.09
N VAL A 148 0.72 -0.37 0.15
CA VAL A 148 2.06 -0.84 0.56
C VAL A 148 2.19 -2.35 0.33
N ALA A 149 1.21 -3.14 0.75
CA ALA A 149 1.22 -4.59 0.58
C ALA A 149 1.23 -5.00 -0.90
N SER A 150 0.48 -4.31 -1.76
CA SER A 150 0.49 -4.57 -3.21
C SER A 150 1.88 -4.31 -3.80
N LYS A 151 2.49 -3.17 -3.46
CA LYS A 151 3.81 -2.78 -3.98
C LYS A 151 4.94 -3.69 -3.52
N LEU A 152 4.89 -4.14 -2.27
CA LEU A 152 5.83 -5.12 -1.73
C LEU A 152 5.76 -6.45 -2.49
N LYS A 153 4.55 -6.96 -2.71
CA LYS A 153 4.34 -8.21 -3.47
C LYS A 153 4.85 -8.09 -4.90
N GLU A 154 4.61 -6.95 -5.55
CA GLU A 154 5.10 -6.69 -6.91
C GLU A 154 6.63 -6.68 -6.97
N LEU A 155 7.28 -5.99 -6.03
CA LEU A 155 8.74 -5.95 -5.95
C LEU A 155 9.32 -7.35 -5.70
N GLN A 156 8.81 -8.07 -4.71
CA GLN A 156 9.27 -9.41 -4.36
C GLN A 156 9.14 -10.37 -5.55
N HIS A 157 7.98 -10.37 -6.21
CA HIS A 157 7.76 -11.19 -7.40
C HIS A 157 8.71 -10.81 -8.54
N GLY A 158 8.89 -9.51 -8.79
CA GLY A 158 9.80 -9.01 -9.83
C GLY A 158 11.26 -9.40 -9.56
N GLN A 159 11.71 -9.33 -8.31
CA GLN A 159 13.04 -9.77 -7.91
C GLN A 159 13.23 -11.27 -8.08
N GLN A 160 12.28 -12.09 -7.61
CA GLN A 160 12.35 -13.55 -7.75
C GLN A 160 12.42 -13.98 -9.22
N GLN A 161 11.59 -13.37 -10.07
CA GLN A 161 11.58 -13.63 -11.51
C GLN A 161 12.92 -13.25 -12.17
N THR A 162 13.46 -12.09 -11.82
CA THR A 162 14.76 -11.63 -12.33
C THR A 162 15.89 -12.56 -11.87
N SER A 163 15.94 -12.90 -10.59
CA SER A 163 16.93 -13.83 -10.04
C SER A 163 16.82 -15.22 -10.64
N LYS A 164 15.61 -15.68 -10.98
CA LYS A 164 15.42 -16.93 -11.73
C LYS A 164 16.02 -16.84 -13.13
N MET A 165 15.68 -15.80 -13.90
CA MET A 165 16.21 -15.60 -15.25
C MET A 165 17.75 -15.52 -15.29
N LEU A 166 18.36 -14.86 -14.30
CA LEU A 166 19.82 -14.79 -14.17
C LEU A 166 20.43 -16.15 -13.82
N ARG A 167 19.82 -16.91 -12.91
CA ARG A 167 20.26 -18.28 -12.58
C ARG A 167 20.12 -19.23 -13.77
N ASP A 168 19.02 -19.14 -14.52
CA ASP A 168 18.79 -19.95 -15.73
C ASP A 168 19.84 -19.66 -16.81
N LEU A 169 20.29 -18.41 -16.95
CA LEU A 169 21.41 -18.08 -17.82
C LEU A 169 22.73 -18.63 -17.29
N LEU A 170 22.97 -18.50 -15.99
CA LEU A 170 24.22 -18.94 -15.37
C LEU A 170 24.38 -20.47 -15.47
N ALA A 171 23.27 -21.21 -15.37
CA ALA A 171 23.22 -22.66 -15.52
C ALA A 171 23.70 -23.14 -16.91
N LYS A 172 23.71 -22.27 -17.94
CA LYS A 172 24.30 -22.59 -19.26
C LYS A 172 25.83 -22.65 -19.25
N GLY A 173 26.47 -22.10 -18.21
CA GLY A 173 27.92 -22.18 -18.03
C GLY A 173 28.71 -21.72 -19.26
N GLU A 174 29.53 -22.63 -19.80
CA GLU A 174 30.38 -22.37 -20.96
C GLU A 174 29.62 -22.26 -22.28
N GLU A 175 28.42 -22.83 -22.37
CA GLU A 175 27.57 -22.72 -23.56
C GLU A 175 26.88 -21.35 -23.65
N LEU A 176 27.00 -20.51 -22.63
CA LEU A 176 26.38 -19.19 -22.58
C LEU A 176 26.92 -18.29 -23.70
N ARG A 177 26.02 -17.84 -24.58
CA ARG A 177 26.32 -16.90 -25.66
C ARG A 177 25.62 -15.57 -25.45
N ILE A 178 26.12 -14.54 -26.14
CA ILE A 178 25.49 -13.21 -26.17
C ILE A 178 24.01 -13.26 -26.62
N ARG A 179 23.64 -14.21 -27.48
CA ARG A 179 22.26 -14.37 -27.96
C ARG A 179 21.32 -14.76 -26.81
N ASP A 180 21.76 -15.64 -25.91
CA ASP A 180 20.98 -16.05 -24.73
C ASP A 180 20.76 -14.87 -23.79
N PHE A 181 21.82 -14.10 -23.54
CA PHE A 181 21.75 -12.90 -22.71
C PHE A 181 20.80 -11.84 -23.31
N LYS A 182 20.88 -11.60 -24.62
CA LYS A 182 19.95 -10.71 -25.33
C LYS A 182 18.50 -11.19 -25.27
N ALA A 183 18.26 -12.50 -25.40
CA ALA A 183 16.92 -13.08 -25.28
C ALA A 183 16.35 -12.87 -23.87
N MET A 184 17.15 -13.08 -22.83
CA MET A 184 16.76 -12.81 -21.44
C MET A 184 16.38 -11.34 -21.23
N LEU A 185 17.18 -10.39 -21.75
CA LEU A 185 16.85 -8.97 -21.64
C LEU A 185 15.58 -8.57 -22.39
N ALA A 186 15.34 -9.17 -23.56
CA ALA A 186 14.10 -8.94 -24.31
C ALA A 186 12.89 -9.46 -23.52
N GLU A 187 13.01 -10.65 -22.93
CA GLU A 187 11.98 -11.24 -22.08
C GLU A 187 11.71 -10.39 -20.83
N PHE A 188 12.76 -9.91 -20.16
CA PHE A 188 12.63 -9.00 -19.01
C PHE A 188 11.87 -7.73 -19.39
N LYS A 189 12.21 -7.11 -20.53
CA LYS A 189 11.52 -5.92 -21.04
C LYS A 189 10.05 -6.21 -21.37
N ARG A 190 9.75 -7.36 -21.98
CA ARG A 190 8.40 -7.80 -22.32
C ARG A 190 7.55 -7.95 -21.05
N GLN A 191 8.03 -8.72 -20.07
CA GLN A 191 7.34 -8.93 -18.79
C GLN A 191 7.10 -7.61 -18.06
N ARG A 192 8.08 -6.69 -18.07
CA ARG A 192 7.92 -5.36 -17.49
C ARG A 192 6.81 -4.57 -18.18
N ALA A 193 6.81 -4.53 -19.52
CA ALA A 193 5.81 -3.80 -20.28
C ALA A 193 4.39 -4.36 -20.03
N GLU A 194 4.26 -5.68 -19.97
CA GLU A 194 2.99 -6.35 -19.65
C GLU A 194 2.48 -6.02 -18.25
N ARG A 195 3.36 -5.96 -17.24
CA ARG A 195 2.98 -5.54 -15.89
C ARG A 195 2.46 -4.10 -15.85
N ILE A 196 3.17 -3.17 -16.50
CA ILE A 196 2.76 -1.76 -16.58
C ILE A 196 1.41 -1.64 -17.28
N ALA A 197 1.25 -2.25 -18.45
CA ALA A 197 0.00 -2.22 -19.20
C ALA A 197 -1.16 -2.86 -18.41
N GLY A 198 -0.91 -3.96 -17.70
CA GLY A 198 -1.89 -4.61 -16.84
C GLY A 198 -2.33 -3.72 -15.67
N GLN A 199 -1.41 -3.00 -15.04
CA GLN A 199 -1.72 -2.04 -13.98
C GLN A 199 -2.55 -0.86 -14.50
N GLU A 200 -2.18 -0.29 -15.65
CA GLU A 200 -2.94 0.80 -16.26
C GLU A 200 -4.36 0.37 -16.63
N ARG A 201 -4.52 -0.85 -17.18
CA ARG A 201 -5.84 -1.40 -17.49
C ARG A 201 -6.70 -1.53 -16.23
N ARG A 202 -6.15 -2.10 -15.14
CA ARG A 202 -6.86 -2.20 -13.85
C ARG A 202 -7.26 -0.84 -13.29
N ARG A 203 -6.35 0.15 -13.35
CA ARG A 203 -6.65 1.52 -12.90
C ARG A 203 -7.79 2.16 -13.68
N ARG A 204 -7.83 1.97 -15.01
CA ARG A 204 -8.94 2.45 -15.85
C ARG A 204 -10.25 1.76 -15.47
N GLN A 205 -10.25 0.44 -15.37
CA GLN A 205 -11.45 -0.32 -14.99
C GLN A 205 -12.03 0.12 -13.63
N VAL A 206 -11.18 0.35 -12.63
CA VAL A 206 -11.63 0.86 -11.32
C VAL A 206 -12.21 2.27 -11.47
N LYS A 207 -11.56 3.14 -12.26
CA LYS A 207 -12.07 4.50 -12.51
C LYS A 207 -13.44 4.48 -13.18
N ASP A 208 -13.60 3.65 -14.21
CA ASP A 208 -14.85 3.53 -14.97
C ASP A 208 -15.96 3.00 -14.06
N MET A 209 -15.70 1.93 -13.31
CA MET A 209 -16.64 1.39 -12.32
C MET A 209 -17.06 2.43 -11.28
N LEU A 210 -16.11 3.20 -10.72
CA LEU A 210 -16.42 4.26 -9.77
C LEU A 210 -17.24 5.38 -10.40
N SER A 211 -17.02 5.69 -11.68
CA SER A 211 -17.83 6.69 -12.39
C SER A 211 -19.27 6.21 -12.63
N GLU A 212 -19.46 4.93 -12.95
CA GLU A 212 -20.79 4.31 -13.08
C GLU A 212 -21.55 4.33 -11.75
N PHE A 213 -20.88 3.97 -10.64
CA PHE A 213 -21.48 4.05 -9.31
C PHE A 213 -21.86 5.47 -8.92
N LYS A 214 -21.06 6.47 -9.29
CA LYS A 214 -21.37 7.89 -9.05
C LYS A 214 -22.59 8.34 -9.86
N ALA A 215 -22.63 8.01 -11.15
CA ALA A 215 -23.75 8.35 -12.03
C ALA A 215 -25.07 7.74 -11.52
N LYS A 216 -25.04 6.47 -11.12
CA LYS A 216 -26.20 5.77 -10.58
C LYS A 216 -26.70 6.38 -9.26
N ARG A 217 -25.80 6.87 -8.41
CA ARG A 217 -26.17 7.60 -7.19
C ARG A 217 -26.88 8.91 -7.51
N THR A 218 -26.35 9.69 -8.45
CA THR A 218 -26.98 10.97 -8.85
C THR A 218 -28.34 10.77 -9.51
N GLU A 219 -28.51 9.73 -10.33
CA GLU A 219 -29.83 9.37 -10.89
C GLU A 219 -30.83 9.00 -9.80
N THR A 220 -30.42 8.15 -8.84
CA THR A 220 -31.30 7.73 -7.72
C THR A 220 -31.70 8.91 -6.83
N GLU A 221 -30.83 9.91 -6.66
CA GLU A 221 -31.13 11.13 -5.89
C GLU A 221 -32.08 12.07 -6.67
N GLN A 222 -31.93 12.15 -7.99
CA GLN A 222 -32.84 12.91 -8.86
C GLN A 222 -34.23 12.28 -8.89
N ASP A 223 -34.34 10.96 -9.04
CA ASP A 223 -35.62 10.25 -9.05
C ASP A 223 -36.40 10.44 -7.73
N LYS A 224 -35.72 10.37 -6.59
CA LYS A 224 -36.32 10.64 -5.27
C LYS A 224 -36.79 12.08 -5.10
N SER A 225 -36.10 13.04 -5.73
CA SER A 225 -36.46 14.46 -5.68
C SER A 225 -37.71 14.75 -6.52
N VAL A 226 -37.88 14.04 -7.64
CA VAL A 226 -39.06 14.13 -8.51
C VAL A 226 -40.28 13.51 -7.82
N GLU A 227 -40.15 12.33 -7.21
CA GLU A 227 -41.25 11.69 -6.46
C GLU A 227 -41.76 12.55 -5.28
N GLN A 228 -40.86 13.27 -4.59
CA GLN A 228 -41.25 14.16 -3.50
C GLN A 228 -41.99 15.42 -3.97
N GLN A 229 -41.65 15.96 -5.15
CA GLN A 229 -42.34 17.11 -5.73
C GLN A 229 -43.72 16.74 -6.28
N GLU A 230 -43.90 15.54 -6.83
CA GLU A 230 -45.22 15.06 -7.30
C GLU A 230 -46.16 14.71 -6.13
N GLY A 231 -45.62 14.19 -5.03
CA GLY A 231 -46.39 13.94 -3.80
C GLY A 231 -46.91 15.23 -3.13
N GLN A 232 -46.14 16.32 -3.15
CA GLN A 232 -46.58 17.62 -2.60
C GLN A 232 -47.68 18.28 -3.44
N LYS A 233 -47.60 18.20 -4.77
CA LYS A 233 -48.65 18.76 -5.66
C LYS A 233 -49.99 18.06 -5.53
N SER A 234 -50.03 16.76 -5.22
CA SER A 234 -51.29 16.04 -5.00
C SER A 234 -51.97 16.38 -3.65
N ASN A 235 -51.20 16.77 -2.63
CA ASN A 235 -51.74 17.21 -1.35
C ASN A 235 -52.32 18.64 -1.41
N ASP A 236 -51.72 19.54 -2.20
CA ASP A 236 -52.24 20.92 -2.35
C ASP A 236 -53.51 21.00 -3.22
N LEU A 237 -53.83 19.97 -3.99
CA LEU A 237 -55.07 19.87 -4.79
C LEU A 237 -56.25 19.25 -4.03
N SER A 238 -56.04 18.86 -2.76
CA SER A 238 -57.04 18.18 -1.92
C SER A 238 -57.59 19.03 -0.75
N LEU A 239 -57.28 20.32 -0.72
CA LEU A 239 -57.82 21.33 0.22
C LEU A 239 -58.75 22.30 -0.53
#